data_AF-A0A5K0XTI4-F1
#
_entry.id   AF-A0A5K0XTI4-F1
#
_cell.length_a   1.000
_cell.length_b   1.000
_cell.length_c   1.000
_cell.angle_alpha   90.00
_cell.angle_beta   90.00
_cell.angle_gamma   90.00
#
_symmetry.space_group_name_H-M   'P 1'
#
loop_
_entity.id
_entity.type
_entity.pdbx_description
1 polymer ?
#
loop_
_entity_poly.entity_id
_entity_poly.type
_entity_poly.pdbx_seq_one_letter_code
_entity_poly.pdbx_strand_id
1 'polypeptide(L)'
;MEGLIGTISPPQQWDPTRPTATRPHTTRISIPIHLHLYTNRNSRSRSLSFRRRLNNPSKVAATIISSSLGEDQSPPLVVVGSANADIYVEIDRLPREGETVSAKTGQTLAGGKGANQAVCGGKLSHPTFFIGQLGSDAHARLIAESLGNGGVHLDRVSRNEDAPTGHAVVMLQPDGQNSIIIVGGANMCCWPDQLPAEDVDVIEKAGVVLLQREIPDRVNIQVAK
;
A
#
# COMPACT_ATOMS: atom_id res chain seq x y z
N MET A 1 15.25 56.73 21.81
CA MET A 1 15.93 55.43 22.00
C MET A 1 15.50 54.53 20.85
N GLU A 2 16.50 54.01 20.15
CA GLU A 2 16.47 53.56 18.76
C GLU A 2 15.76 52.20 18.59
N GLY A 3 15.10 52.05 17.44
CA GLY A 3 14.52 50.80 16.97
C GLY A 3 15.58 49.94 16.27
N LEU A 4 15.72 48.69 16.71
CA LEU A 4 16.53 47.68 16.02
C LEU A 4 15.77 47.13 14.82
N ILE A 5 16.21 47.51 13.62
CA ILE A 5 15.85 46.88 12.36
C ILE A 5 16.82 45.71 12.16
N GLY A 6 16.31 44.48 12.18
CA GLY A 6 17.11 43.29 11.86
C GLY A 6 17.47 43.26 10.37
N THR A 7 18.76 43.14 10.07
CA THR A 7 19.28 43.00 8.70
C THR A 7 19.14 41.54 8.24
N ILE A 8 18.36 41.31 7.18
CA ILE A 8 18.30 40.04 6.46
C ILE A 8 19.46 40.02 5.46
N SER A 9 20.34 39.03 5.53
CA SER A 9 21.39 38.81 4.51
C SER A 9 20.75 38.37 3.19
N PRO A 10 21.19 38.91 2.03
CA PRO A 10 20.64 38.51 0.74
C PRO A 10 21.02 37.06 0.39
N PRO A 11 20.18 36.35 -0.40
CA PRO A 11 20.45 34.97 -0.79
C PRO A 11 21.67 34.89 -1.70
N GLN A 12 22.52 33.88 -1.48
CA GLN A 12 23.65 33.57 -2.35
C GLN A 12 23.17 33.24 -3.76
N GLN A 13 23.66 33.98 -4.75
CA GLN A 13 23.42 33.72 -6.17
C GLN A 13 24.06 32.38 -6.56
N TRP A 14 23.26 31.53 -7.20
CA TRP A 14 23.68 30.24 -7.76
C TRP A 14 24.54 30.46 -9.02
N ASP A 15 25.76 29.92 -9.04
CA ASP A 15 26.69 29.96 -10.18
C ASP A 15 26.67 28.62 -10.95
N PRO A 16 26.21 28.60 -12.22
CA PRO A 16 26.08 27.37 -13.00
C PRO A 16 27.41 26.81 -13.53
N THR A 17 28.57 27.41 -13.25
CA THR A 17 29.86 26.99 -13.82
C THR A 17 30.74 26.13 -12.92
N ARG A 18 30.29 25.78 -11.70
CA ARG A 18 31.05 24.92 -10.78
C ARG A 18 30.92 23.43 -11.15
N PRO A 19 31.99 22.72 -11.53
CA PRO A 19 31.92 21.29 -11.80
C PRO A 19 31.97 20.50 -10.48
N THR A 20 30.91 19.76 -10.16
CA THR A 20 30.91 18.74 -9.10
C THR A 20 31.22 17.38 -9.71
N ALA A 21 32.42 16.88 -9.49
CA ALA A 21 32.85 15.56 -9.92
C ALA A 21 32.67 14.54 -8.78
N THR A 22 31.60 13.74 -8.83
CA THR A 22 31.52 12.48 -8.06
C THR A 22 30.75 11.43 -8.85
N ARG A 23 31.42 10.30 -9.15
CA ARG A 23 30.86 9.12 -9.81
C ARG A 23 29.90 8.38 -8.86
N PRO A 24 28.81 7.74 -9.36
CA PRO A 24 27.97 6.91 -8.52
C PRO A 24 28.59 5.52 -8.32
N HIS A 25 28.84 5.15 -7.06
CA HIS A 25 29.07 3.76 -6.65
C HIS A 25 27.71 3.12 -6.33
N THR A 26 27.23 2.23 -7.21
CA THR A 26 26.04 1.42 -6.95
C THR A 26 26.44 0.21 -6.11
N THR A 27 26.19 0.24 -4.80
CA THR A 27 26.37 -0.94 -3.94
C THR A 27 25.00 -1.57 -3.73
N ARG A 28 24.74 -2.73 -4.35
CA ARG A 28 23.55 -3.54 -4.05
C ARG A 28 23.71 -4.15 -2.66
N ILE A 29 22.82 -3.80 -1.74
CA ILE A 29 22.69 -4.47 -0.44
C ILE A 29 21.61 -5.55 -0.58
N SER A 30 22.03 -6.81 -0.49
CA SER A 30 21.14 -7.99 -0.49
C SER A 30 20.93 -8.41 0.96
N ILE A 31 19.70 -8.31 1.48
CA ILE A 31 19.35 -8.84 2.80
C ILE A 31 18.65 -10.20 2.58
N PRO A 32 19.19 -11.33 3.09
CA PRO A 32 18.51 -12.61 3.00
C PRO A 32 17.34 -12.67 4.00
N ILE A 33 16.15 -13.02 3.52
CA ILE A 33 14.98 -13.31 4.36
C ILE A 33 14.99 -14.81 4.67
N HIS A 34 15.19 -15.17 5.94
CA HIS A 34 15.03 -16.55 6.42
C HIS A 34 13.58 -16.78 6.85
N LEU A 35 12.83 -17.55 6.07
CA LEU A 35 11.46 -17.97 6.40
C LEU A 35 11.52 -19.25 7.27
N HIS A 36 11.21 -19.12 8.56
CA HIS A 36 11.06 -20.27 9.46
C HIS A 36 9.61 -20.79 9.42
N LEU A 37 9.39 -21.90 8.73
CA LEU A 37 8.11 -22.61 8.74
C LEU A 37 8.03 -23.50 9.99
N TYR A 38 7.17 -23.12 10.94
CA TYR A 38 6.80 -24.00 12.06
C TYR A 38 5.86 -25.09 11.55
N THR A 39 6.34 -26.34 11.48
CA THR A 39 5.47 -27.50 11.21
C THR A 39 4.99 -28.09 12.52
N ASN A 40 3.69 -28.08 12.73
CA ASN A 40 3.06 -28.71 13.89
C ASN A 40 3.15 -30.24 13.75
N ARG A 41 4.00 -30.88 14.57
CA ARG A 41 4.08 -32.33 14.71
C ARG A 41 2.87 -32.84 15.50
N ASN A 42 1.74 -33.04 14.82
CA ASN A 42 0.79 -34.11 15.13
C ASN A 42 -0.35 -34.17 14.09
N SER A 43 -0.13 -34.87 12.99
CA SER A 43 -1.20 -35.66 12.37
C SER A 43 -0.59 -36.77 11.50
N ARG A 44 -1.19 -37.96 11.62
CA ARG A 44 -0.72 -39.22 11.04
C ARG A 44 -0.75 -39.18 9.50
N SER A 45 0.33 -39.63 8.88
CA SER A 45 0.42 -39.86 7.43
C SER A 45 -0.61 -40.90 6.97
N ARG A 46 -1.49 -40.51 6.04
CA ARG A 46 -2.20 -41.43 5.15
C ARG A 46 -1.75 -41.14 3.72
N SER A 47 -0.95 -42.04 3.16
CA SER A 47 -0.63 -42.06 1.73
C SER A 47 -1.84 -42.60 0.97
N LEU A 48 -2.46 -41.75 0.15
CA LEU A 48 -3.43 -42.14 -0.86
C LEU A 48 -2.78 -41.97 -2.23
N SER A 49 -2.28 -43.06 -2.81
CA SER A 49 -1.81 -43.10 -4.18
C SER A 49 -2.99 -43.29 -5.13
N PHE A 50 -3.40 -42.23 -5.83
CA PHE A 50 -4.38 -42.33 -6.91
C PHE A 50 -3.67 -42.72 -8.22
N ARG A 51 -3.70 -44.01 -8.58
CA ARG A 51 -3.33 -44.44 -9.95
C ARG A 51 -4.49 -44.16 -10.89
N ARG A 52 -4.40 -43.08 -11.67
CA ARG A 52 -5.31 -42.87 -12.81
C ARG A 52 -4.82 -43.68 -14.00
N ARG A 53 -5.58 -44.71 -14.40
CA ARG A 53 -5.38 -45.39 -15.69
C ARG A 53 -5.65 -44.37 -16.80
N LEU A 54 -4.62 -44.02 -17.57
CA LEU A 54 -4.77 -43.24 -18.79
C LEU A 54 -5.09 -44.20 -19.94
N ASN A 55 -6.37 -44.29 -20.30
CA ASN A 55 -6.75 -44.89 -21.58
C ASN A 55 -6.73 -43.81 -22.67
N ASN A 56 -5.80 -43.99 -23.60
CA ASN A 56 -5.75 -43.43 -24.95
C ASN A 56 -5.35 -41.93 -25.10
N PRO A 57 -4.11 -41.63 -25.57
CA PRO A 57 -3.58 -40.26 -25.64
C PRO A 57 -4.22 -39.37 -26.73
N SER A 58 -4.95 -39.94 -27.69
CA SER A 58 -5.53 -39.20 -28.81
C SER A 58 -6.87 -38.51 -28.50
N LYS A 59 -7.54 -38.84 -27.39
CA LYS A 59 -8.75 -38.11 -26.94
C LYS A 59 -8.47 -37.02 -25.90
N VAL A 60 -7.35 -37.11 -25.17
CA VAL A 60 -6.97 -36.11 -24.15
C VAL A 60 -6.60 -34.78 -24.79
N ALA A 61 -5.93 -34.81 -25.95
CA ALA A 61 -5.56 -33.59 -26.68
C ALA A 61 -6.79 -32.81 -27.18
N ALA A 62 -7.88 -33.48 -27.54
CA ALA A 62 -9.09 -32.83 -28.06
C ALA A 62 -9.94 -32.19 -26.94
N THR A 63 -9.88 -32.69 -25.71
CA THR A 63 -10.55 -32.05 -24.56
C THR A 63 -9.77 -30.84 -24.03
N ILE A 64 -8.43 -30.83 -24.17
CA ILE A 64 -7.60 -29.72 -23.70
C ILE A 64 -7.69 -28.50 -24.64
N ILE A 65 -8.03 -28.69 -25.91
CA ILE A 65 -8.06 -27.61 -26.91
C ILE A 65 -9.46 -26.97 -27.04
N SER A 66 -10.49 -27.52 -26.38
CA SER A 66 -11.86 -26.97 -26.36
C SER A 66 -12.20 -26.13 -25.12
N SER A 67 -11.25 -25.89 -24.19
CA SER A 67 -11.41 -24.82 -23.19
C SER A 67 -11.00 -23.49 -23.80
N SER A 68 -11.73 -23.08 -24.83
CA SER A 68 -11.77 -21.73 -25.34
C SER A 68 -12.28 -20.78 -24.27
N LEU A 69 -11.51 -19.73 -23.98
CA LEU A 69 -12.02 -18.36 -23.80
C LEU A 69 -13.14 -18.17 -22.76
N GLY A 70 -13.02 -18.80 -21.60
CA GLY A 70 -13.52 -18.19 -20.37
C GLY A 70 -12.30 -17.61 -19.67
N GLU A 71 -12.31 -16.32 -19.34
CA GLU A 71 -11.36 -15.81 -18.35
C GLU A 71 -11.38 -16.77 -17.16
N ASP A 72 -10.20 -17.20 -16.72
CA ASP A 72 -10.04 -17.89 -15.44
C ASP A 72 -10.42 -16.89 -14.35
N GLN A 73 -11.71 -16.70 -14.14
CA GLN A 73 -12.31 -15.77 -13.19
C GLN A 73 -12.19 -16.42 -11.81
N SER A 74 -10.94 -16.62 -11.38
CA SER A 74 -10.63 -16.83 -9.97
C SER A 74 -11.30 -15.69 -9.20
N PRO A 75 -12.17 -15.99 -8.23
CA PRO A 75 -12.85 -14.96 -7.45
C PRO A 75 -11.83 -13.95 -6.91
N PRO A 76 -12.09 -12.64 -7.03
CA PRO A 76 -11.07 -11.64 -6.76
C PRO A 76 -10.73 -11.55 -5.27
N LEU A 77 -9.56 -11.00 -4.99
CA LEU A 77 -9.25 -10.38 -3.71
C LEU A 77 -9.86 -8.98 -3.68
N VAL A 78 -10.68 -8.71 -2.68
CA VAL A 78 -11.17 -7.35 -2.42
C VAL A 78 -10.54 -6.84 -1.13
N VAL A 79 -9.86 -5.71 -1.22
CA VAL A 79 -9.32 -5.02 -0.05
C VAL A 79 -10.16 -3.77 0.18
N VAL A 80 -10.83 -3.69 1.32
CA VAL A 80 -11.54 -2.49 1.76
C VAL A 80 -10.72 -1.87 2.88
N GLY A 81 -10.21 -0.66 2.67
CA GLY A 81 -9.16 -0.21 3.57
C GLY A 81 -8.61 1.18 3.40
N SER A 82 -7.61 1.44 4.23
CA SER A 82 -6.89 2.70 4.28
C SER A 82 -5.83 2.80 3.18
N ALA A 83 -5.59 4.05 2.77
CA ALA A 83 -4.50 4.43 1.89
C ALA A 83 -3.88 5.74 2.40
N ASN A 84 -2.57 5.72 2.67
CA ASN A 84 -1.85 6.86 3.22
C ASN A 84 -0.67 7.27 2.34
N ALA A 85 -0.29 8.54 2.39
CA ALA A 85 1.07 8.94 2.08
C ALA A 85 1.92 8.88 3.35
N ASP A 86 2.94 8.03 3.37
CA ASP A 86 3.86 7.91 4.50
C ASP A 86 5.05 8.83 4.27
N ILE A 87 5.15 9.87 5.10
CA ILE A 87 6.19 10.89 5.11
C ILE A 87 7.24 10.47 6.13
N TYR A 88 8.33 9.88 5.64
CA TYR A 88 9.46 9.47 6.47
C TYR A 88 10.40 10.65 6.70
N VAL A 89 10.77 10.87 7.95
CA VAL A 89 11.79 11.85 8.36
C VAL A 89 12.80 11.18 9.27
N GLU A 90 14.08 11.25 8.92
CA GLU A 90 15.15 10.73 9.76
C GLU A 90 15.61 11.80 10.74
N ILE A 91 15.59 11.49 12.03
CA ILE A 91 15.94 12.42 13.12
C ILE A 91 16.90 11.74 14.09
N ASP A 92 17.71 12.52 14.81
CA ASP A 92 18.60 11.97 15.85
C ASP A 92 17.82 11.49 17.09
N ARG A 93 16.76 12.23 17.44
CA ARG A 93 15.84 11.93 18.54
C ARG A 93 14.51 12.63 18.31
N LEU A 94 13.46 12.16 19.00
CA LEU A 94 12.19 12.86 19.03
C LEU A 94 12.33 14.30 19.59
N PRO A 95 11.59 15.27 19.03
CA PRO A 95 11.52 16.62 19.58
C PRO A 95 10.86 16.60 20.97
N ARG A 96 11.32 17.50 21.85
CA ARG A 96 10.59 17.80 23.09
C ARG A 96 9.48 18.81 22.81
N GLU A 97 8.59 19.00 23.77
CA GLU A 97 7.56 20.03 23.69
C GLU A 97 8.18 21.42 23.46
N GLY A 98 7.66 22.14 22.46
CA GLY A 98 8.15 23.46 22.06
C GLY A 98 9.46 23.48 21.28
N GLU A 99 10.07 22.32 21.00
CA GLU A 99 11.35 22.24 20.30
C GLU A 99 11.18 22.10 18.77
N THR A 100 12.08 22.75 18.02
CA THR A 100 12.26 22.53 16.58
C THR A 100 13.52 21.71 16.36
N VAL A 101 13.41 20.59 15.64
CA VAL A 101 14.54 19.71 15.29
C VAL A 101 14.69 19.63 13.77
N SER A 102 15.93 19.69 13.28
CA SER A 102 16.22 19.46 11.87
C SER A 102 16.24 17.97 11.54
N ALA A 103 15.52 17.57 10.49
CA ALA A 103 15.63 16.23 9.92
C ALA A 103 16.92 16.11 9.09
N LYS A 104 17.50 14.91 9.05
CA LYS A 104 18.67 14.59 8.21
C LYS A 104 18.28 14.44 6.74
N THR A 105 17.18 13.75 6.51
CA THR A 105 16.58 13.50 5.20
C THR A 105 15.08 13.25 5.39
N GLY A 106 14.34 13.30 4.29
CA GLY A 106 12.95 12.90 4.27
C GLY A 106 12.50 12.43 2.89
N GLN A 107 11.47 11.59 2.87
CA GLN A 107 10.85 11.10 1.65
C GLN A 107 9.37 10.81 1.89
N THR A 108 8.57 10.95 0.84
CA THR A 108 7.15 10.59 0.86
C THR A 108 6.93 9.39 -0.03
N LEU A 109 6.34 8.33 0.53
CA LEU A 109 6.04 7.08 -0.17
C LEU A 109 4.55 6.77 -0.08
N ALA A 110 4.05 5.99 -1.03
CA ALA A 110 2.71 5.40 -0.89
C ALA A 110 2.72 4.37 0.26
N GLY A 111 1.69 4.40 1.09
CA GLY A 111 1.51 3.55 2.25
C GLY A 111 0.04 3.37 2.62
N GLY A 112 -0.22 3.09 3.89
CA GLY A 112 -1.54 2.67 4.37
C GLY A 112 -1.71 1.15 4.30
N LYS A 113 -2.29 0.57 5.36
CA LYS A 113 -2.36 -0.90 5.49
C LYS A 113 -3.19 -1.54 4.38
N GLY A 114 -4.33 -0.95 4.03
CA GLY A 114 -5.19 -1.46 2.95
C GLY A 114 -4.49 -1.40 1.59
N ALA A 115 -3.96 -0.24 1.23
CA ALA A 115 -3.23 -0.06 -0.02
C ALA A 115 -2.05 -1.04 -0.15
N ASN A 116 -1.26 -1.21 0.92
CA ASN A 116 -0.15 -2.17 0.93
C ASN A 116 -0.62 -3.62 0.71
N GLN A 117 -1.72 -4.03 1.33
CA GLN A 117 -2.30 -5.36 1.12
C GLN A 117 -2.78 -5.54 -0.33
N ALA A 118 -3.43 -4.52 -0.91
CA ALA A 118 -3.90 -4.56 -2.28
C ALA A 118 -2.73 -4.66 -3.28
N VAL A 119 -1.68 -3.85 -3.10
CA VAL A 119 -0.46 -3.92 -3.94
C VAL A 119 0.19 -5.31 -3.86
N CYS A 120 0.22 -5.93 -2.67
CA CYS A 120 0.70 -7.29 -2.53
C CYS A 120 -0.14 -8.29 -3.35
N GLY A 121 -1.47 -8.18 -3.30
CA GLY A 121 -2.38 -9.01 -4.10
C GLY A 121 -2.16 -8.85 -5.61
N GLY A 122 -2.14 -7.60 -6.10
CA GLY A 122 -1.94 -7.31 -7.52
C GLY A 122 -0.58 -7.79 -8.04
N LYS A 123 0.50 -7.67 -7.23
CA LYS A 123 1.84 -8.17 -7.60
C LYS A 123 1.92 -9.69 -7.73
N LEU A 124 0.99 -10.42 -7.11
CA LEU A 124 0.86 -11.86 -7.28
C LEU A 124 0.01 -12.23 -8.51
N SER A 125 -0.34 -11.25 -9.35
CA SER A 125 -1.18 -11.39 -10.54
C SER A 125 -2.56 -11.99 -10.24
N HIS A 126 -3.04 -11.79 -9.02
CA HIS A 126 -4.39 -12.17 -8.64
C HIS A 126 -5.34 -10.98 -8.88
N PRO A 127 -6.54 -11.18 -9.45
CA PRO A 127 -7.51 -10.10 -9.62
C PRO A 127 -7.77 -9.40 -8.29
N THR A 128 -7.34 -8.15 -8.16
CA THR A 128 -7.34 -7.44 -6.87
C THR A 128 -8.01 -6.09 -7.02
N PHE A 129 -9.09 -5.87 -6.27
CA PHE A 129 -9.79 -4.59 -6.20
C PHE A 129 -9.46 -3.90 -4.88
N PHE A 130 -9.28 -2.59 -4.93
CA PHE A 130 -9.14 -1.76 -3.75
C PHE A 130 -10.33 -0.80 -3.65
N ILE A 131 -11.10 -0.96 -2.57
CA ILE A 131 -12.19 -0.05 -2.18
C ILE A 131 -11.61 0.88 -1.11
N GLY A 132 -11.50 2.17 -1.43
CA GLY A 132 -10.86 3.13 -0.55
C GLY A 132 -11.23 4.58 -0.89
N GLN A 133 -10.96 5.47 0.06
CA GLN A 133 -11.29 6.89 -0.02
C GLN A 133 -10.00 7.72 -0.07
N LEU A 134 -9.81 8.50 -1.13
CA LEU A 134 -8.68 9.42 -1.29
C LEU A 134 -9.17 10.85 -1.42
N GLY A 135 -8.29 11.81 -1.10
CA GLY A 135 -8.53 13.21 -1.45
C GLY A 135 -8.32 13.48 -2.95
N SER A 136 -8.31 14.76 -3.32
CA SER A 136 -7.96 15.26 -4.66
C SER A 136 -6.57 15.92 -4.72
N ASP A 137 -5.66 15.51 -3.84
CA ASP A 137 -4.32 16.09 -3.67
C ASP A 137 -3.17 15.26 -4.28
N ALA A 138 -1.93 15.75 -4.15
CA ALA A 138 -0.75 15.08 -4.70
C ALA A 138 -0.47 13.71 -4.03
N HIS A 139 -0.83 13.53 -2.77
CA HIS A 139 -0.73 12.24 -2.09
C HIS A 139 -1.69 11.22 -2.71
N ALA A 140 -2.88 11.68 -3.04
CA ALA A 140 -3.89 10.92 -3.75
C ALA A 140 -3.39 10.40 -5.10
N ARG A 141 -2.58 11.19 -5.82
CA ARG A 141 -1.94 10.78 -7.07
C ARG A 141 -0.84 9.74 -6.82
N LEU A 142 0.06 10.00 -5.88
CA LEU A 142 1.16 9.10 -5.51
C LEU A 142 0.64 7.68 -5.18
N ILE A 143 -0.43 7.60 -4.39
CA ILE A 143 -1.03 6.33 -3.98
C ILE A 143 -1.68 5.61 -5.17
N ALA A 144 -2.46 6.33 -5.99
CA ALA A 144 -3.12 5.73 -7.14
C ALA A 144 -2.10 5.19 -8.16
N GLU A 145 -1.00 5.90 -8.39
CA GLU A 145 0.11 5.41 -9.21
C GLU A 145 0.73 4.14 -8.61
N SER A 146 0.93 4.09 -7.28
CA SER A 146 1.44 2.89 -6.61
C SER A 146 0.52 1.68 -6.74
N LEU A 147 -0.78 1.86 -6.51
CA LEU A 147 -1.78 0.80 -6.65
C LEU A 147 -1.88 0.31 -8.09
N GLY A 148 -1.98 1.23 -9.05
CA GLY A 148 -2.07 0.90 -10.48
C GLY A 148 -0.81 0.18 -10.98
N ASN A 149 0.38 0.65 -10.62
CA ASN A 149 1.65 -0.03 -10.94
C ASN A 149 1.77 -1.39 -10.25
N GLY A 150 1.05 -1.60 -9.14
CA GLY A 150 0.93 -2.87 -8.44
C GLY A 150 -0.03 -3.86 -9.10
N GLY A 151 -0.75 -3.48 -10.16
CA GLY A 151 -1.75 -4.34 -10.81
C GLY A 151 -3.10 -4.37 -10.10
N VAL A 152 -3.41 -3.36 -9.28
CA VAL A 152 -4.68 -3.25 -8.56
C VAL A 152 -5.72 -2.51 -9.41
N HIS A 153 -6.94 -3.01 -9.43
CA HIS A 153 -8.09 -2.35 -10.04
C HIS A 153 -8.55 -1.16 -9.18
N LEU A 154 -8.62 0.03 -9.79
CA LEU A 154 -8.88 1.30 -9.10
C LEU A 154 -10.31 1.81 -9.30
N ASP A 155 -11.17 1.05 -9.97
CA ASP A 155 -12.54 1.44 -10.31
C ASP A 155 -13.40 1.75 -9.06
N ARG A 156 -12.96 1.30 -7.89
CA ARG A 156 -13.62 1.48 -6.58
C ARG A 156 -12.88 2.43 -5.63
N VAL A 157 -11.93 3.20 -6.16
CA VAL A 157 -11.23 4.24 -5.38
C VAL A 157 -11.96 5.56 -5.57
N SER A 158 -12.64 6.02 -4.53
CA SER A 158 -13.34 7.31 -4.55
C SER A 158 -12.36 8.48 -4.33
N ARG A 159 -12.69 9.62 -4.92
CA ARG A 159 -11.99 10.91 -4.73
C ARG A 159 -12.91 11.88 -4.00
N ASN A 160 -12.36 12.62 -3.05
CA ASN A 160 -13.08 13.66 -2.32
C ASN A 160 -12.30 14.98 -2.39
N GLU A 161 -12.97 16.05 -2.83
CA GLU A 161 -12.35 17.37 -2.96
C GLU A 161 -12.30 18.14 -1.63
N ASP A 162 -13.15 17.78 -0.67
CA ASP A 162 -13.33 18.48 0.60
C ASP A 162 -12.46 17.92 1.73
N ALA A 163 -11.74 16.82 1.49
CA ALA A 163 -10.88 16.17 2.48
C ALA A 163 -9.50 15.81 1.90
N PRO A 164 -8.42 16.00 2.66
CA PRO A 164 -7.10 15.55 2.25
C PRO A 164 -7.00 14.03 2.28
N THR A 165 -6.13 13.48 1.46
CA THR A 165 -5.72 12.08 1.55
C THR A 165 -5.09 11.80 2.92
N GLY A 166 -5.35 10.61 3.46
CA GLY A 166 -4.69 10.18 4.68
C GLY A 166 -3.17 10.21 4.54
N HIS A 167 -2.47 10.52 5.62
CA HIS A 167 -1.02 10.52 5.63
C HIS A 167 -0.48 10.22 7.02
N ALA A 168 0.75 9.75 7.07
CA ALA A 168 1.46 9.48 8.30
C ALA A 168 2.82 10.19 8.28
N VAL A 169 3.19 10.82 9.39
CA VAL A 169 4.56 11.31 9.59
C VAL A 169 5.29 10.26 10.42
N VAL A 170 6.27 9.60 9.79
CA VAL A 170 7.09 8.54 10.37
C VAL A 170 8.45 9.12 10.74
N MET A 171 8.66 9.36 12.02
CA MET A 171 9.94 9.78 12.57
C MET A 171 10.80 8.56 12.85
N LEU A 172 11.96 8.45 12.20
CA LEU A 172 12.88 7.33 12.33
C LEU A 172 14.17 7.75 13.05
N GLN A 173 14.53 7.01 14.10
CA GLN A 173 15.74 7.23 14.90
C GLN A 173 16.88 6.28 14.46
N PRO A 174 18.16 6.58 14.79
CA PRO A 174 19.31 5.82 14.30
C PRO A 174 19.37 4.35 14.75
N ASP A 175 18.69 4.02 15.85
CA ASP A 175 18.58 2.66 16.39
C ASP A 175 17.43 1.84 15.77
N GLY A 176 16.72 2.41 14.79
CA GLY A 176 15.59 1.78 14.11
C GLY A 176 14.26 1.96 14.85
N GLN A 177 14.23 2.63 16.00
CA GLN A 177 12.98 3.00 16.65
C GLN A 177 12.22 4.04 15.82
N ASN A 178 10.89 3.98 15.85
CA ASN A 178 10.05 4.95 15.16
C ASN A 178 8.96 5.53 16.06
N SER A 179 8.42 6.68 15.64
CA SER A 179 7.18 7.24 16.16
C SER A 179 6.37 7.78 15.00
N ILE A 180 5.07 7.49 15.02
CA ILE A 180 4.21 7.74 13.87
C ILE A 180 3.04 8.60 14.32
N ILE A 181 2.83 9.71 13.61
CA ILE A 181 1.63 10.54 13.72
C ILE A 181 0.78 10.24 12.50
N ILE A 182 -0.50 9.90 12.70
CA ILE A 182 -1.41 9.57 11.60
C ILE A 182 -2.49 10.65 11.52
N VAL A 183 -2.72 11.13 10.30
CA VAL A 183 -3.88 11.94 9.93
C VAL A 183 -4.75 11.08 9.02
N GLY A 184 -5.93 10.66 9.52
CA GLY A 184 -6.80 9.74 8.80
C GLY A 184 -7.34 10.30 7.48
N GLY A 185 -7.61 11.60 7.41
CA GLY A 185 -8.12 12.27 6.21
C GLY A 185 -9.34 11.55 5.63
N ALA A 186 -9.38 11.45 4.29
CA ALA A 186 -10.44 10.78 3.56
C ALA A 186 -10.73 9.34 4.03
N ASN A 187 -9.73 8.61 4.55
CA ASN A 187 -9.93 7.27 5.09
C ASN A 187 -10.94 7.23 6.24
N MET A 188 -11.11 8.34 6.99
CA MET A 188 -11.97 8.39 8.18
C MET A 188 -13.27 9.16 7.97
N CYS A 189 -13.31 10.13 7.05
CA CYS A 189 -14.44 11.06 6.93
C CYS A 189 -15.23 10.97 5.61
N CYS A 190 -14.74 10.25 4.60
CA CYS A 190 -15.34 10.29 3.26
C CYS A 190 -16.14 9.04 2.88
N TRP A 191 -16.29 8.08 3.79
CA TRP A 191 -17.10 6.90 3.52
C TRP A 191 -18.59 7.24 3.51
N PRO A 192 -19.38 6.76 2.53
CA PRO A 192 -20.84 6.91 2.58
C PRO A 192 -21.41 6.10 3.75
N ASP A 193 -22.60 6.48 4.23
CA ASP A 193 -23.27 5.77 5.33
C ASP A 193 -23.60 4.31 4.97
N GLN A 194 -23.94 4.08 3.69
CA GLN A 194 -24.15 2.78 3.08
C GLN A 194 -23.22 2.64 1.89
N LEU A 195 -22.52 1.51 1.77
CA LEU A 195 -21.70 1.21 0.60
C LEU A 195 -22.54 1.21 -0.69
N PRO A 196 -21.99 1.77 -1.78
CA PRO A 196 -22.61 1.72 -3.10
C PRO A 196 -22.90 0.27 -3.54
N ALA A 197 -23.96 0.07 -4.32
CA ALA A 197 -24.39 -1.27 -4.74
C ALA A 197 -23.30 -2.00 -5.54
N GLU A 198 -22.52 -1.25 -6.32
CA GLU A 198 -21.41 -1.73 -7.12
C GLU A 198 -20.18 -2.17 -6.30
N ASP A 199 -19.99 -1.58 -5.11
CA ASP A 199 -18.97 -2.01 -4.15
C ASP A 199 -19.43 -3.29 -3.43
N VAL A 200 -20.71 -3.34 -3.03
CA VAL A 200 -21.32 -4.54 -2.43
C VAL A 200 -21.25 -5.73 -3.40
N ASP A 201 -21.59 -5.53 -4.67
CA ASP A 201 -21.56 -6.58 -5.70
C ASP A 201 -20.16 -7.20 -5.88
N VAL A 202 -19.09 -6.39 -5.87
CA VAL A 202 -17.72 -6.93 -6.00
C VAL A 202 -17.27 -7.63 -4.71
N ILE A 203 -17.69 -7.16 -3.54
CA ILE A 203 -17.44 -7.80 -2.25
C ILE A 203 -18.12 -9.18 -2.19
N GLU A 204 -19.39 -9.28 -2.60
CA GLU A 204 -20.15 -10.54 -2.58
C GLU A 204 -19.57 -11.61 -3.51
N LYS A 205 -18.93 -11.17 -4.61
CA LYS A 205 -18.25 -12.04 -5.57
C LYS A 205 -16.81 -12.38 -5.19
N ALA A 206 -16.27 -11.76 -4.14
CA ALA A 206 -14.88 -11.93 -3.74
C ALA A 206 -14.61 -13.35 -3.21
N GLY A 207 -13.45 -13.90 -3.56
CA GLY A 207 -12.96 -15.13 -2.94
C GLY A 207 -12.39 -14.88 -1.55
N VAL A 208 -11.80 -13.71 -1.37
CA VAL A 208 -11.21 -13.24 -0.11
C VAL A 208 -11.49 -11.75 0.02
N VAL A 209 -11.90 -11.34 1.21
CA VAL A 209 -11.99 -9.93 1.60
C VAL A 209 -10.97 -9.64 2.70
N LEU A 210 -10.17 -8.59 2.53
CA LEU A 210 -9.23 -8.12 3.55
C LEU A 210 -9.67 -6.76 4.09
N LEU A 211 -9.68 -6.68 5.43
CA LEU A 211 -10.04 -5.51 6.22
C LEU A 211 -8.90 -5.14 7.16
N GLN A 212 -8.88 -3.88 7.61
CA GLN A 212 -7.94 -3.37 8.62
C GLN A 212 -8.63 -2.33 9.52
N ARG A 213 -7.98 -1.92 10.61
CA ARG A 213 -8.51 -0.95 11.59
C ARG A 213 -7.99 0.47 11.37
N GLU A 214 -8.02 0.96 10.14
CA GLU A 214 -7.60 2.33 9.76
C GLU A 214 -8.67 3.08 8.97
N ILE A 215 -9.90 2.58 8.99
CA ILE A 215 -11.11 3.21 8.46
C ILE A 215 -12.22 3.10 9.54
N PRO A 216 -13.37 3.80 9.43
CA PRO A 216 -14.43 3.73 10.42
C PRO A 216 -14.92 2.29 10.62
N ASP A 217 -15.06 1.87 11.88
CA ASP A 217 -15.50 0.51 12.21
C ASP A 217 -16.86 0.16 11.57
N ARG A 218 -17.74 1.15 11.35
CA ARG A 218 -19.03 0.96 10.66
C ARG A 218 -18.87 0.38 9.25
N VAL A 219 -17.81 0.76 8.53
CA VAL A 219 -17.54 0.27 7.17
C VAL A 219 -17.09 -1.19 7.25
N ASN A 220 -16.14 -1.49 8.13
CA ASN A 220 -15.69 -2.87 8.37
C ASN A 220 -16.85 -3.80 8.74
N ILE A 221 -17.75 -3.34 9.62
CA ILE A 221 -18.93 -4.10 10.04
C ILE A 221 -19.90 -4.31 8.87
N GLN A 222 -20.04 -3.35 7.97
CA GLN A 222 -20.90 -3.49 6.80
C GLN A 222 -20.36 -4.52 5.80
N VAL A 223 -19.04 -4.54 5.60
CA VAL A 223 -18.37 -5.48 4.68
C VAL A 223 -18.34 -6.91 5.21
N ALA A 224 -18.25 -7.09 6.54
CA ALA A 224 -18.10 -8.40 7.16
C ALA A 224 -19.41 -9.18 7.41
N LYS A 225 -20.57 -8.62 7.02
CA LYS A 225 -21.89 -9.26 7.17
C LYS A 225 -22.21 -10.14 5.98
#